data_AF-A0A2E8EVP5-F1
#
_entry.id   AF-A0A2E8EVP5-F1
#
_cell.length_a   1.000
_cell.length_b   1.000
_cell.length_c   1.000
_cell.angle_alpha   90.00
_cell.angle_beta   90.00
_cell.angle_gamma   90.00
#
_symmetry.space_group_name_H-M   'P 1'
#
loop_
_entity.id
_entity.type
_entity.pdbx_description
1 polymer ?
#
loop_
_entity_poly.entity_id
_entity_poly.type
_entity_poly.pdbx_seq_one_letter_code
_entity_poly.pdbx_strand_id
1 'polypeptide(L)'
;MAKLGINTGSAPNDGTGDGLKVGGGKVNTNFDEIYSAIGDGTTLRIGTGSTCAITVGESQVGIGSTIPAHLLDVRGGIGVTDISISGIATVVDLRGVTAIDATTTATIYQVIMDSILFRSP
;
A
#
# COMPACT_ATOMS: atom_id res chain seq x y z
N MET A 1 -8.89 20.73 11.11
CA MET A 1 -9.87 21.65 11.72
C MET A 1 -10.47 20.95 12.94
N ALA A 2 -11.20 21.64 13.81
CA ALA A 2 -11.96 20.98 14.88
C ALA A 2 -13.34 20.60 14.36
N LYS A 3 -13.87 19.44 14.81
CA LYS A 3 -15.22 18.98 14.46
C LYS A 3 -16.27 20.04 14.79
N LEU A 4 -17.15 20.36 13.83
CA LEU A 4 -18.29 21.23 14.04
C LEU A 4 -19.54 20.42 14.41
N GLY A 5 -19.97 20.50 15.67
CA GLY A 5 -21.21 19.87 16.12
C GLY A 5 -22.45 20.69 15.75
N ILE A 6 -23.53 20.02 15.33
CA ILE A 6 -24.86 20.63 15.25
C ILE A 6 -25.36 20.87 16.67
N ASN A 7 -25.73 22.12 16.98
CA ASN A 7 -26.41 22.46 18.23
C ASN A 7 -27.90 22.09 18.10
N THR A 8 -28.39 21.20 18.95
CA THR A 8 -29.79 20.74 18.94
C THR A 8 -30.71 21.58 19.83
N GLY A 9 -30.19 22.63 20.47
CA GLY A 9 -30.92 23.43 21.46
C GLY A 9 -30.78 22.88 22.88
N SER A 10 -31.26 23.65 23.85
CA SER A 10 -31.21 23.29 25.28
C SER A 10 -32.43 22.45 25.71
N ALA A 11 -33.54 22.58 24.99
CA ALA A 11 -34.79 21.86 25.18
C ALA A 11 -35.50 21.62 23.84
N PRO A 12 -36.48 20.69 23.78
CA PRO A 12 -37.25 20.45 22.57
C PRO A 12 -37.96 21.73 22.09
N ASN A 13 -37.79 22.06 20.81
CA ASN A 13 -38.46 23.17 20.12
C ASN A 13 -38.20 24.57 20.73
N ASP A 14 -37.08 24.77 21.42
CA ASP A 14 -36.77 26.04 22.10
C ASP A 14 -36.20 27.15 21.20
N GLY A 15 -35.95 26.85 19.92
CA GLY A 15 -35.42 27.80 18.94
C GLY A 15 -33.95 28.20 19.14
N THR A 16 -33.25 27.63 20.12
CA THR A 16 -31.84 27.93 20.42
C THR A 16 -30.85 27.05 19.65
N GLY A 17 -31.34 26.01 18.99
CA GLY A 17 -30.57 25.13 18.12
C GLY A 17 -30.19 25.77 16.78
N ASP A 18 -29.31 25.10 16.05
CA ASP A 18 -28.98 25.50 14.68
C ASP A 18 -30.18 25.29 13.76
N GLY A 19 -30.48 26.29 12.93
CA GLY A 19 -31.37 26.10 11.79
C GLY A 19 -30.74 25.21 10.71
N LEU A 20 -31.57 24.65 9.82
CA LEU A 20 -31.12 23.73 8.74
C LEU A 20 -29.95 24.27 7.91
N LYS A 21 -29.94 25.58 7.60
CA LYS A 21 -28.85 26.21 6.86
C LYS A 21 -27.52 26.15 7.62
N VAL A 22 -27.55 26.47 8.92
CA VAL A 22 -26.36 26.48 9.77
C VAL A 22 -25.88 25.06 10.02
N GLY A 23 -26.79 24.16 10.39
CA GLY A 23 -26.48 22.74 10.60
C GLY A 23 -25.94 22.06 9.33
N GLY A 24 -26.58 22.29 8.19
CA GLY A 24 -26.12 21.80 6.88
C GLY A 24 -24.74 22.33 6.49
N GLY A 25 -24.46 23.61 6.78
CA GLY A 25 -23.13 24.19 6.58
C GLY A 25 -22.05 23.50 7.42
N LYS A 26 -22.35 23.18 8.68
CA LYS A 26 -21.43 22.43 9.56
C LYS A 26 -21.19 21.00 9.06
N VAL A 27 -22.24 20.34 8.59
CA VAL A 27 -22.16 19.00 8.00
C VAL A 27 -21.24 19.03 6.77
N ASN A 28 -21.51 19.91 5.81
CA ASN A 28 -20.68 20.04 4.61
C ASN A 28 -19.23 20.33 4.96
N THR A 29 -18.97 21.28 5.86
CA THR A 29 -17.62 21.65 6.28
C THR A 29 -16.85 20.47 6.88
N ASN A 30 -17.49 19.66 7.74
CA ASN A 30 -16.85 18.46 8.29
C ASN A 30 -16.58 17.40 7.21
N PHE A 31 -17.49 17.21 6.25
CA PHE A 31 -17.28 16.24 5.17
C PHE A 31 -16.21 16.73 4.17
N ASP A 32 -16.18 18.01 3.83
CA ASP A 32 -15.12 18.60 2.99
C ASP A 32 -13.73 18.37 3.62
N GLU A 33 -13.63 18.47 4.95
CA GLU A 33 -12.40 18.13 5.68
C GLU A 33 -12.02 16.65 5.49
N ILE A 34 -12.98 15.72 5.63
CA ILE A 34 -12.73 14.30 5.43
C ILE A 34 -12.29 14.00 3.99
N TYR A 35 -13.00 14.56 3.00
CA TYR A 35 -12.70 14.36 1.58
C TYR A 35 -11.33 14.95 1.20
N SER A 36 -10.93 16.06 1.81
CA SER A 36 -9.62 16.68 1.60
C SER A 36 -8.49 15.93 2.33
N ALA A 37 -8.73 15.50 3.57
CA ALA A 37 -7.70 14.85 4.39
C ALA A 37 -7.42 13.40 3.99
N ILE A 38 -8.45 12.66 3.58
CA ILE A 38 -8.33 11.23 3.22
C ILE A 38 -8.29 11.02 1.72
N GLY A 39 -8.91 11.90 0.92
CA GLY A 39 -9.08 11.76 -0.52
C GLY A 39 -8.46 12.88 -1.35
N ASP A 40 -9.14 13.28 -2.42
CA ASP A 40 -8.73 14.35 -3.35
C ASP A 40 -9.62 15.61 -3.27
N GLY A 41 -10.47 15.70 -2.24
CA GLY A 41 -11.47 16.76 -2.09
C GLY A 41 -12.78 16.51 -2.85
N THR A 42 -12.91 15.45 -3.66
CA THR A 42 -14.16 15.09 -4.37
C THR A 42 -14.53 13.62 -4.21
N THR A 43 -13.54 12.74 -4.12
CA THR A 43 -13.73 11.30 -3.90
C THR A 43 -12.91 10.82 -2.71
N LEU A 44 -13.47 9.88 -1.94
CA LEU A 44 -12.71 9.19 -0.89
C LEU A 44 -11.84 8.13 -1.56
N ARG A 45 -10.56 8.44 -1.71
CA ARG A 45 -9.54 7.50 -2.17
C ARG A 45 -8.52 7.40 -1.07
N ILE A 46 -8.40 6.26 -0.39
CA ILE A 46 -7.29 6.02 0.53
C ILE A 46 -6.03 5.89 -0.34
N GLY A 47 -5.36 7.02 -0.58
CA GLY A 47 -4.37 7.17 -1.64
C GLY A 47 -3.26 8.14 -1.28
N THR A 48 -2.20 7.58 -0.69
CA THR A 48 -0.76 7.89 -0.72
C THR A 48 -0.27 9.22 -1.33
N GLY A 49 -0.88 10.37 -1.04
CA GLY A 49 -0.39 11.68 -1.51
C GLY A 49 1.00 12.06 -0.97
N SER A 50 1.49 11.32 0.00
CA SER A 50 2.85 11.29 0.54
C SER A 50 3.03 9.88 1.12
N THR A 51 4.23 9.31 1.06
CA THR A 51 4.62 7.95 1.52
C THR A 51 3.53 7.20 2.30
N CYS A 52 2.85 6.25 1.66
CA CYS A 52 1.92 5.39 2.37
C CYS A 52 2.63 4.14 2.85
N ALA A 53 2.70 3.99 4.16
CA ALA A 53 3.06 2.73 4.77
C ALA A 53 1.80 1.85 4.85
N ILE A 54 1.69 0.87 3.96
CA ILE A 54 0.67 -0.18 4.07
C ILE A 54 1.23 -1.25 5.01
N THR A 55 0.77 -1.27 6.26
CA THR A 55 1.06 -2.38 7.17
C THR A 55 0.01 -3.47 6.97
N VAL A 56 0.38 -4.55 6.28
CA VAL A 56 -0.43 -5.76 6.20
C VAL A 56 -0.17 -6.62 7.43
N GLY A 57 -1.11 -6.59 8.38
CA GLY A 57 -1.12 -7.52 9.51
C GLY A 57 -1.57 -8.90 9.05
N GLU A 58 -2.84 -9.24 9.29
CA GLU A 58 -3.44 -10.53 8.90
C GLU A 58 -4.20 -10.48 7.57
N SER A 59 -4.34 -9.30 6.96
CA SER A 59 -5.01 -9.12 5.67
C SER A 59 -4.03 -9.15 4.51
N GLN A 60 -4.53 -9.54 3.34
CA GLN A 60 -3.78 -9.66 2.11
C GLN A 60 -3.92 -8.39 1.24
N VAL A 61 -2.86 -8.01 0.53
CA VAL A 61 -2.88 -6.95 -0.49
C VAL A 61 -2.88 -7.57 -1.88
N GLY A 62 -3.91 -7.26 -2.66
CA GLY A 62 -4.00 -7.61 -4.07
C GLY A 62 -3.75 -6.39 -4.95
N ILE A 63 -2.70 -6.42 -5.76
CA ILE A 63 -2.49 -5.46 -6.85
C ILE A 63 -2.94 -6.12 -8.15
N GLY A 64 -4.01 -5.59 -8.75
CA GLY A 64 -4.67 -6.20 -9.91
C GLY A 64 -5.52 -7.44 -9.58
N SER A 65 -5.76 -7.72 -8.28
CA SER A 65 -6.65 -8.77 -7.81
C SER A 65 -7.52 -8.25 -6.66
N THR A 66 -8.80 -8.60 -6.65
CA THR A 66 -9.69 -8.38 -5.50
C THR A 66 -9.72 -9.56 -4.54
N ILE A 67 -9.11 -10.69 -4.93
CA ILE A 67 -9.00 -11.92 -4.14
C ILE A 67 -7.53 -12.38 -4.20
N PRO A 68 -6.63 -11.74 -3.44
CA PRO A 68 -5.26 -12.25 -3.26
C PRO A 68 -5.28 -13.62 -2.54
N ALA A 69 -4.34 -14.50 -2.87
CA ALA A 69 -4.14 -15.80 -2.25
C ALA A 69 -2.97 -15.81 -1.24
N HIS A 70 -2.04 -14.85 -1.35
CA HIS A 70 -0.95 -14.63 -0.39
C HIS A 70 -1.07 -13.25 0.25
N LEU A 71 -0.25 -12.97 1.28
CA LEU A 71 -0.22 -11.67 1.97
C LEU A 71 0.04 -10.51 0.99
N LEU A 72 0.82 -10.75 -0.05
CA LEU A 72 0.98 -9.83 -1.18
C LEU A 72 0.89 -10.62 -2.48
N ASP A 73 -0.14 -10.34 -3.28
CA ASP A 73 -0.27 -10.82 -4.64
C ASP A 73 -0.23 -9.64 -5.61
N VAL A 74 0.62 -9.75 -6.64
CA VAL A 74 0.67 -8.79 -7.75
C VAL A 74 0.40 -9.56 -9.04
N ARG A 75 -0.75 -9.30 -9.67
CA ARG A 75 -1.08 -9.86 -10.99
C ARG A 75 -0.48 -8.98 -12.07
N GLY A 76 0.84 -9.12 -12.26
CA GLY A 76 1.62 -8.33 -13.20
C GLY A 76 3.10 -8.32 -12.85
N GLY A 77 3.85 -7.38 -13.43
CA GLY A 77 5.26 -7.14 -13.08
C GLY A 77 5.41 -6.18 -11.90
N ILE A 78 6.55 -6.24 -11.23
CA ILE A 78 6.94 -5.33 -10.14
C ILE A 78 8.17 -4.53 -10.60
N GLY A 79 8.05 -3.21 -10.70
CA GLY A 79 9.15 -2.30 -11.02
C GLY A 79 9.61 -1.57 -9.75
N VAL A 80 10.71 -2.02 -9.17
CA VAL A 80 11.26 -1.50 -7.89
C VAL A 80 12.77 -1.37 -8.00
N THR A 81 13.35 -0.40 -7.29
CA THR A 81 14.81 -0.17 -7.28
C THR A 81 15.53 -1.22 -6.44
N ASP A 82 14.89 -1.63 -5.35
CA ASP A 82 15.44 -2.55 -4.37
C ASP A 82 14.38 -3.56 -3.93
N ILE A 83 14.83 -4.78 -3.66
CA ILE A 83 14.00 -5.88 -3.19
C ILE A 83 14.75 -6.58 -2.05
N SER A 84 14.15 -6.58 -0.86
CA SER A 84 14.61 -7.41 0.26
C SER A 84 13.59 -8.50 0.50
N ILE A 85 13.89 -9.72 0.06
CA ILE A 85 13.04 -10.90 0.24
C ILE A 85 13.76 -11.90 1.14
N SER A 86 13.02 -12.50 2.07
CA SER A 86 13.47 -13.63 2.89
C SER A 86 12.54 -14.82 2.66
N GLY A 87 13.07 -16.04 2.77
CA GLY A 87 12.27 -17.27 2.67
C GLY A 87 11.81 -17.65 1.25
N ILE A 88 12.40 -17.09 0.21
CA ILE A 88 12.09 -17.46 -1.18
C ILE A 88 12.75 -18.80 -1.55
N ALA A 89 11.97 -19.76 -2.03
CA ALA A 89 12.48 -21.07 -2.46
C ALA A 89 12.93 -21.08 -3.92
N THR A 90 12.32 -20.26 -4.78
CA THR A 90 12.61 -20.21 -6.22
C THR A 90 12.57 -18.79 -6.76
N VAL A 91 13.58 -18.43 -7.53
CA VAL A 91 13.62 -17.23 -8.38
C VAL A 91 13.76 -17.72 -9.81
N VAL A 92 12.79 -17.41 -10.66
CA VAL A 92 12.82 -17.79 -12.08
C VAL A 92 13.32 -16.57 -12.86
N ASP A 93 14.48 -16.73 -13.49
CA ASP A 93 15.21 -15.72 -14.26
C ASP A 93 15.68 -14.48 -13.47
N LEU A 94 17.00 -14.32 -13.39
CA LEU A 94 17.64 -13.14 -12.84
C LEU A 94 18.60 -12.57 -13.90
N ARG A 95 18.36 -11.32 -14.33
CA ARG A 95 19.11 -10.67 -15.42
C ARG A 95 19.74 -9.36 -14.93
N GLY A 96 20.91 -9.02 -15.45
CA GLY A 96 21.61 -7.78 -15.11
C GLY A 96 22.23 -7.77 -13.70
N VAL A 97 22.51 -8.95 -13.14
CA VAL A 97 23.10 -9.10 -11.81
C VAL A 97 24.59 -8.77 -11.88
N THR A 98 25.02 -7.75 -11.14
CA THR A 98 26.42 -7.38 -11.02
C THR A 98 27.13 -8.09 -9.87
N ALA A 99 26.39 -8.48 -8.82
CA ALA A 99 26.92 -9.22 -7.67
C ALA A 99 25.84 -10.11 -7.01
N ILE A 100 26.26 -11.28 -6.54
CA ILE A 100 25.48 -12.17 -5.66
C ILE A 100 26.35 -12.45 -4.44
N ASP A 101 25.99 -11.90 -3.28
CA ASP A 101 26.66 -12.19 -2.01
C ASP A 101 25.92 -13.34 -1.31
N ALA A 102 26.26 -14.58 -1.69
CA ALA A 102 25.66 -15.78 -1.13
C ALA A 102 26.45 -16.26 0.09
N THR A 103 25.83 -16.20 1.27
CA THR A 103 26.47 -16.66 2.54
C THR A 103 26.39 -18.18 2.74
N THR A 104 25.53 -18.88 1.97
CA THR A 104 25.44 -20.35 2.00
C THR A 104 25.58 -20.89 0.58
N THR A 105 26.41 -21.92 0.44
CA THR A 105 26.87 -22.64 -0.76
C THR A 105 25.78 -22.83 -1.84
N ALA A 106 25.54 -21.80 -2.64
CA ALA A 106 24.73 -21.93 -3.83
C ALA A 106 25.56 -22.63 -4.90
N THR A 107 24.93 -23.59 -5.57
CA THR A 107 25.35 -24.40 -6.73
C THR A 107 25.91 -23.63 -7.94
N ILE A 108 26.20 -22.33 -7.80
CA ILE A 108 26.80 -21.44 -8.80
C ILE A 108 28.20 -21.94 -9.20
N TYR A 109 28.92 -22.60 -8.29
CA TYR A 109 30.20 -23.24 -8.61
C TYR A 109 30.05 -24.37 -9.64
N GLN A 110 28.90 -25.04 -9.76
CA GLN A 110 28.76 -26.19 -10.66
C GLN A 110 28.73 -25.78 -12.14
N VAL A 111 28.02 -24.69 -12.50
CA VAL A 111 27.94 -24.24 -13.91
C VAL A 111 29.25 -23.61 -14.41
N ILE A 112 29.95 -22.89 -13.52
CA ILE A 112 31.26 -22.29 -13.84
C ILE A 112 32.35 -23.38 -13.89
N MET A 113 32.33 -24.37 -12.99
CA MET A 113 33.30 -25.46 -13.03
C MET A 113 33.04 -26.41 -14.21
N ASP A 114 31.80 -26.77 -14.52
CA ASP A 114 31.47 -27.67 -15.64
C ASP A 114 31.79 -27.05 -17.01
N SER A 115 31.72 -25.72 -17.14
CA SER A 115 32.10 -25.00 -18.38
C SER A 115 33.61 -24.81 -18.56
N ILE A 116 34.39 -24.80 -17.47
CA ILE A 116 35.86 -24.73 -17.51
C ILE A 116 36.48 -26.12 -17.71
N LEU A 117 35.90 -27.18 -17.13
CA LEU A 117 36.41 -28.56 -17.21
C LEU A 117 36.27 -29.21 -18.60
N PHE A 118 35.40 -28.71 -19.49
CA PHE A 118 35.27 -29.21 -20.87
C PHE A 118 36.25 -28.58 -21.89
N ARG A 119 37.18 -27.72 -21.44
CA ARG A 119 38.10 -26.97 -22.33
C ARG A 119 39.57 -27.39 -22.28
N SER A 120 39.93 -28.46 -21.58
CA SER A 120 41.27 -29.05 -21.72
C SER A 120 41.28 -30.05 -22.89
N PRO A 121 42.19 -29.94 -23.86
CA PRO A 121 42.43 -31.00 -24.84
C PRO A 121 42.98 -32.27 -24.16
#